data_AF-A0A9N9GBD1-F1
#
_entry.id   AF-A0A9N9GBD1-F1
#
_cell.length_a   1.000
_cell.length_b   1.000
_cell.length_c   1.000
_cell.angle_alpha   90.00
_cell.angle_beta   90.00
_cell.angle_gamma   90.00
#
_symmetry.space_group_name_H-M   'P 1'
#
loop_
_entity.id
_entity.type
_entity.pdbx_description
1 polymer ?
#
loop_
_entity_poly.entity_id
_entity_poly.type
_entity_poly.pdbx_seq_one_letter_code
_entity_poly.pdbx_strand_id
1 'polypeptide(L)'
;KKELVDKSKLCTSCYYTKTQFQNVSSGNQDIDNLIKATHNNQAKFRLEWIPFEDFTDIKPIGEGGFSEIHKAKWTKGSIKSWDGVKKRFNRNNNQTVVLKVLKDSQDINTTFLKELQNIVKSQPNSHVRHIIQCYGVSKFPKTNDYIFVISYMSNGSLNDYLSNTFKDLTWEMKRHFLRDIATGIKWIHKNNIVHRDIHDGNILIGKLTSISSDSNPLIEI
;
A
#
# COMPACT_ATOMS: atom_id res chain seq x y z
N LYS A 1 -4.96 -12.04 -32.83
CA LYS A 1 -5.83 -13.04 -32.15
C LYS A 1 -6.16 -12.50 -30.76
N LYS A 2 -7.42 -12.10 -30.49
CA LYS A 2 -7.87 -11.83 -29.11
C LYS A 2 -8.03 -13.19 -28.43
N GLU A 3 -7.24 -13.47 -27.39
CA GLU A 3 -7.49 -14.63 -26.54
C GLU A 3 -8.88 -14.48 -25.90
N LEU A 4 -9.77 -15.42 -26.23
CA LEU A 4 -11.08 -15.52 -25.60
C LEU A 4 -10.85 -16.01 -24.16
N VAL A 5 -10.94 -15.07 -23.21
CA VAL A 5 -10.87 -15.38 -21.78
C VAL A 5 -12.08 -16.24 -21.41
N ASP A 6 -11.81 -17.50 -21.03
CA ASP A 6 -12.80 -18.47 -20.59
C ASP A 6 -13.58 -17.95 -19.37
N LYS A 7 -14.87 -17.68 -19.57
CA LYS A 7 -15.80 -17.16 -18.55
C LYS A 7 -16.05 -18.16 -17.42
N SER A 8 -15.80 -19.46 -17.63
CA SER A 8 -16.10 -20.52 -16.66
C SER A 8 -15.10 -20.62 -15.49
N LYS A 9 -13.94 -19.95 -15.59
CA LYS A 9 -12.84 -20.03 -14.59
C LYS A 9 -12.63 -18.75 -13.77
N LEU A 10 -13.38 -17.69 -14.03
CA LEU A 10 -13.25 -16.40 -13.33
C LEU A 10 -14.51 -16.11 -12.53
N CYS A 11 -14.34 -15.72 -11.26
CA CYS A 11 -15.45 -15.16 -10.50
C CYS A 11 -16.00 -13.90 -11.20
N THR A 12 -17.27 -13.55 -11.02
CA THR A 12 -17.88 -12.41 -11.73
C THR A 12 -17.11 -11.10 -11.52
N SER A 13 -16.70 -10.80 -10.29
CA SER A 13 -15.87 -9.62 -10.03
C SER A 13 -14.52 -9.71 -10.74
N CYS A 14 -13.92 -10.89 -10.82
CA CYS A 14 -12.64 -11.18 -11.44
C CYS A 14 -12.66 -10.98 -12.96
N TYR A 15 -13.75 -11.38 -13.62
CA TYR A 15 -13.97 -11.09 -15.04
C TYR A 15 -13.99 -9.57 -15.29
N TYR A 16 -14.76 -8.83 -14.48
CA TYR A 16 -14.81 -7.36 -14.59
C TYR A 16 -13.49 -6.69 -14.19
N THR A 17 -12.79 -7.27 -13.21
CA THR A 17 -11.44 -6.83 -12.82
C THR A 17 -10.49 -6.98 -14.01
N LYS A 18 -10.46 -8.15 -14.65
CA LYS A 18 -9.65 -8.37 -15.85
C LYS A 18 -10.01 -7.38 -16.96
N THR A 19 -11.29 -7.14 -17.24
CA THR A 19 -11.67 -6.22 -18.32
C THR A 19 -11.39 -4.74 -18.00
N GLN A 20 -11.54 -4.32 -16.74
CA GLN A 20 -11.36 -2.92 -16.33
C GLN A 20 -9.89 -2.57 -16.09
N PHE A 21 -9.08 -3.53 -15.63
CA PHE A 21 -7.65 -3.37 -15.35
C PHE A 21 -6.74 -3.99 -16.43
N GLN A 22 -7.29 -4.49 -17.53
CA GLN A 22 -6.52 -4.90 -18.72
C GLN A 22 -5.76 -3.72 -19.34
N ASN A 23 -6.29 -2.50 -19.17
CA ASN A 23 -5.74 -1.26 -19.71
C ASN A 23 -4.79 -0.54 -18.74
N VAL A 24 -4.28 -1.21 -17.69
CA VAL A 24 -3.16 -0.66 -16.91
C VAL A 24 -1.99 -0.45 -17.88
N SER A 25 -1.58 0.81 -17.99
CA SER A 25 -0.51 1.28 -18.87
C SER A 25 0.30 2.34 -18.14
N SER A 26 1.26 1.89 -17.33
CA SER A 26 2.25 2.77 -16.70
C SER A 26 3.32 3.28 -17.67
N GLY A 27 3.34 2.72 -18.89
CA GLY A 27 4.46 2.85 -19.82
C GLY A 27 5.61 1.90 -19.51
N ASN A 28 5.48 1.03 -18.50
CA ASN A 28 6.45 0.03 -18.10
C ASN A 28 5.79 -1.35 -17.94
N GLN A 29 6.19 -2.30 -18.78
CA GLN A 29 5.57 -3.62 -18.82
C GLN A 29 5.77 -4.43 -17.53
N ASP A 30 6.90 -4.28 -16.84
CA ASP A 30 7.20 -5.02 -15.61
C ASP A 30 6.31 -4.56 -14.45
N ILE A 31 6.13 -3.24 -14.33
CA ILE A 31 5.21 -2.64 -13.35
C ILE A 31 3.78 -3.08 -13.65
N ASP A 32 3.36 -3.00 -14.92
CA ASP A 32 2.02 -3.40 -15.35
C ASP A 32 1.75 -4.88 -15.04
N ASN A 33 2.75 -5.74 -15.26
CA ASN A 33 2.68 -7.17 -14.95
C ASN A 33 2.53 -7.42 -13.44
N LEU A 34 3.32 -6.73 -12.61
CA LEU A 34 3.23 -6.83 -11.15
C LEU A 34 1.87 -6.36 -10.62
N ILE A 35 1.37 -5.23 -11.13
CA ILE A 35 0.03 -4.72 -10.79
C ILE A 35 -1.03 -5.74 -11.20
N LYS A 36 -1.00 -6.24 -12.43
CA LYS A 36 -1.95 -7.25 -12.93
C LYS A 36 -1.92 -8.55 -12.11
N ALA A 37 -0.75 -8.98 -11.62
CA ALA A 37 -0.62 -10.17 -10.77
C ALA A 37 -1.41 -10.06 -9.44
N THR A 38 -1.63 -8.85 -8.93
CA THR A 38 -2.45 -8.62 -7.72
C THR A 38 -3.96 -8.74 -7.97
N HIS A 39 -4.40 -8.75 -9.23
CA HIS A 39 -5.82 -8.81 -9.61
C HIS A 39 -6.33 -10.25 -9.77
N ASN A 40 -5.99 -11.14 -8.83
CA ASN A 40 -6.47 -12.52 -8.81
C ASN A 40 -7.72 -12.71 -7.91
N ASN A 41 -8.37 -13.86 -8.03
CA ASN A 41 -9.66 -14.14 -7.39
C ASN A 41 -9.60 -14.20 -5.86
N GLN A 42 -8.42 -14.46 -5.30
CA GLN A 42 -8.23 -14.61 -3.86
C GLN A 42 -7.80 -13.28 -3.21
N ALA A 43 -7.25 -12.35 -4.01
CA ALA A 43 -6.67 -11.10 -3.56
C ALA A 43 -7.70 -10.19 -2.86
N LYS A 44 -7.51 -10.00 -1.54
CA LYS A 44 -8.24 -8.98 -0.77
C LYS A 44 -7.77 -7.56 -1.11
N PHE A 45 -6.52 -7.41 -1.51
CA PHE A 45 -5.88 -6.13 -1.84
C PHE A 45 -5.36 -6.16 -3.26
N ARG A 46 -5.60 -5.08 -4.00
CA ARG A 46 -5.22 -4.91 -5.41
C ARG A 46 -4.41 -3.63 -5.52
N LEU A 47 -3.27 -3.71 -6.18
CA LEU A 47 -2.50 -2.52 -6.51
C LEU A 47 -3.11 -1.86 -7.74
N GLU A 48 -3.02 -0.55 -7.82
CA GLU A 48 -3.51 0.23 -8.95
C GLU A 48 -2.37 1.05 -9.57
N TRP A 49 -2.40 1.23 -10.89
CA TRP A 49 -1.69 2.36 -11.47
C TRP A 49 -2.54 3.60 -11.28
N ILE A 50 -2.01 4.61 -10.59
CA ILE A 50 -2.77 5.78 -10.18
C ILE A 50 -2.23 6.98 -10.95
N PRO A 51 -3.03 7.59 -11.85
CA PRO A 51 -2.64 8.81 -12.53
C PRO A 51 -2.32 9.91 -11.53
N PHE A 52 -1.23 10.65 -11.75
CA PHE A 52 -0.75 11.64 -10.78
C PHE A 52 -1.76 12.78 -10.57
N GLU A 53 -2.50 13.13 -11.62
CA GLU A 53 -3.58 14.12 -11.61
C GLU A 53 -4.76 13.75 -10.69
N ASP A 54 -4.86 12.49 -10.23
CA ASP A 54 -5.87 12.09 -9.25
C ASP A 54 -5.53 12.59 -7.82
N PHE A 55 -4.32 13.13 -7.60
CA PHE A 55 -3.87 13.67 -6.32
C PHE A 55 -4.01 15.18 -6.23
N THR A 56 -4.56 15.64 -5.11
CA THR A 56 -4.71 17.06 -4.76
C THR A 56 -4.18 17.33 -3.35
N ASP A 57 -4.06 18.60 -2.97
CA ASP A 57 -3.58 19.02 -1.64
C ASP A 57 -2.24 18.39 -1.24
N ILE A 58 -1.32 18.24 -2.20
CA ILE A 58 -0.01 17.60 -2.00
C ILE A 58 0.87 18.50 -1.12
N LYS A 59 1.34 17.97 0.01
CA LYS A 59 2.18 18.68 0.99
C LYS A 59 3.37 17.81 1.39
N PRO A 60 4.61 18.30 1.37
CA PRO A 60 5.75 17.57 1.91
C PRO A 60 5.55 17.38 3.42
N ILE A 61 5.85 16.18 3.92
CA ILE A 61 5.77 15.85 5.35
C ILE A 61 7.05 15.22 5.89
N GLY A 62 8.00 14.89 5.03
CA GLY A 62 9.29 14.36 5.43
C GLY A 62 10.16 14.00 4.23
N GLU A 63 11.42 13.76 4.51
CA GLU A 63 12.40 13.31 3.54
C GLU A 63 13.28 12.27 4.22
N GLY A 64 13.52 11.16 3.54
CA GLY A 64 14.51 10.14 3.90
C GLY A 64 15.68 10.18 2.92
N GLY A 65 16.73 9.42 3.19
CA GLY A 65 17.95 9.44 2.38
C GLY A 65 17.74 9.17 0.88
N PHE A 66 16.71 8.41 0.52
CA PHE A 66 16.40 8.04 -0.86
C PHE A 66 14.96 8.37 -1.29
N SER A 67 14.19 9.07 -0.45
CA SER A 67 12.76 9.26 -0.70
C SER A 67 12.19 10.57 -0.17
N GLU A 68 11.30 11.19 -0.93
CA GLU A 68 10.48 12.30 -0.45
C GLU A 68 9.08 11.80 -0.06
N ILE A 69 8.61 12.22 1.10
CA ILE A 69 7.32 11.80 1.64
C ILE A 69 6.36 12.97 1.58
N HIS A 70 5.28 12.80 0.83
CA HIS A 70 4.21 13.78 0.72
C HIS A 70 2.90 13.22 1.24
N LYS A 71 2.10 14.07 1.88
CA LYS A 71 0.69 13.80 2.16
C LYS A 71 -0.15 14.36 1.02
N ALA A 72 -1.15 13.61 0.56
CA ALA A 72 -2.05 14.05 -0.49
C ALA A 72 -3.49 13.57 -0.25
N LYS A 73 -4.45 14.18 -0.95
CA LYS A 73 -5.80 13.64 -1.13
C LYS A 73 -5.89 12.93 -2.47
N TRP A 74 -6.27 11.67 -2.46
CA TRP A 74 -6.62 10.91 -3.64
C TRP A 74 -8.11 11.04 -3.93
N THR A 75 -8.46 11.81 -4.96
CA THR A 75 -9.85 12.17 -5.30
C THR A 75 -10.73 10.95 -5.53
N LYS A 76 -10.25 9.97 -6.30
CA LYS A 76 -10.99 8.73 -6.56
C LYS A 76 -10.93 7.74 -5.39
N GLY A 77 -9.86 7.76 -4.58
CA GLY A 77 -9.65 6.88 -3.42
C GLY A 77 -9.54 5.38 -3.75
N SER A 78 -9.14 4.56 -2.79
CA SER A 78 -8.93 3.11 -2.99
C SER A 78 -10.22 2.33 -3.26
N ILE A 79 -10.08 1.17 -3.91
CA ILE A 79 -11.13 0.17 -4.05
C ILE A 79 -11.56 -0.35 -2.66
N LYS A 80 -12.84 -0.22 -2.35
CA LYS A 80 -13.46 -0.68 -1.10
C LYS A 80 -14.10 -2.05 -1.26
N SER A 81 -14.95 -2.22 -2.28
CA SER A 81 -15.70 -3.46 -2.52
C SER A 81 -16.19 -3.55 -3.96
N TRP A 82 -16.62 -4.75 -4.34
CA TRP A 82 -17.28 -4.99 -5.63
C TRP A 82 -18.80 -4.92 -5.47
N ASP A 83 -19.48 -4.12 -6.29
CA ASP A 83 -20.94 -4.12 -6.42
C ASP A 83 -21.34 -5.04 -7.58
N GLY A 84 -21.85 -6.23 -7.24
CA GLY A 84 -22.26 -7.24 -8.22
C GLY A 84 -23.49 -6.85 -9.05
N VAL A 85 -24.34 -5.95 -8.53
CA VAL A 85 -25.55 -5.49 -9.21
C VAL A 85 -25.19 -4.41 -10.21
N LYS A 86 -24.45 -3.39 -9.78
CA LYS A 86 -24.00 -2.28 -10.63
C LYS A 86 -22.80 -2.63 -11.49
N LYS A 87 -22.21 -3.82 -11.27
CA LYS A 87 -21.04 -4.32 -11.99
C LYS A 87 -19.88 -3.32 -11.99
N ARG A 88 -19.60 -2.74 -10.82
CA ARG A 88 -18.52 -1.75 -10.64
C ARG A 88 -17.90 -1.84 -9.24
N PHE A 89 -16.68 -1.31 -9.11
CA PHE A 89 -16.05 -1.15 -7.81
C PHE A 89 -16.58 0.08 -7.08
N ASN A 90 -16.95 -0.11 -5.81
CA ASN A 90 -17.15 0.98 -4.86
C ASN A 90 -15.80 1.45 -4.35
N ARG A 91 -15.62 2.76 -4.24
CA ARG A 91 -14.37 3.39 -3.80
C ARG A 91 -14.59 4.23 -2.55
N ASN A 92 -13.51 4.46 -1.80
CA ASN A 92 -13.56 5.27 -0.59
C ASN A 92 -13.79 6.76 -0.89
N ASN A 93 -13.38 7.26 -2.07
CA ASN A 93 -13.44 8.67 -2.51
C ASN A 93 -12.72 9.65 -1.56
N ASN A 94 -12.05 10.67 -2.11
CA ASN A 94 -11.36 11.73 -1.35
C ASN A 94 -10.51 11.21 -0.17
N GLN A 95 -9.74 10.15 -0.43
CA GLN A 95 -8.99 9.45 0.61
C GLN A 95 -7.64 10.14 0.85
N THR A 96 -7.30 10.38 2.12
CA THR A 96 -5.94 10.83 2.49
C THR A 96 -4.94 9.69 2.35
N VAL A 97 -3.84 9.94 1.63
CA VAL A 97 -2.75 8.98 1.36
C VAL A 97 -1.39 9.62 1.57
N VAL A 98 -0.36 8.78 1.61
CA VAL A 98 1.04 9.17 1.54
C VAL A 98 1.60 8.79 0.18
N LEU A 99 2.32 9.72 -0.44
CA LEU A 99 3.10 9.55 -1.65
C LEU A 99 4.57 9.46 -1.25
N LYS A 100 5.13 8.25 -1.27
CA LYS A 100 6.57 8.01 -1.09
C LYS A 100 7.22 8.02 -2.46
N VAL A 101 7.85 9.14 -2.80
CA VAL A 101 8.57 9.34 -4.06
C VAL A 101 9.97 8.78 -3.90
N LEU A 102 10.38 7.81 -4.71
CA LEU A 102 11.75 7.29 -4.72
C LEU A 102 12.59 8.09 -5.72
N LYS A 103 13.62 8.77 -5.23
CA LYS A 103 14.51 9.60 -6.07
C LYS A 103 15.31 8.72 -7.02
N ASP A 104 15.58 9.23 -8.22
CA ASP A 104 16.41 8.60 -9.24
C ASP A 104 15.93 7.18 -9.60
N SER A 105 14.62 6.98 -9.60
CA SER A 105 14.01 5.66 -9.81
C SER A 105 13.62 5.39 -11.27
N GLN A 106 14.07 6.21 -12.21
CA GLN A 106 13.69 6.10 -13.62
C GLN A 106 14.26 4.83 -14.28
N ASP A 107 15.40 4.33 -13.81
CA ASP A 107 15.99 3.10 -14.31
C ASP A 107 15.21 1.88 -13.80
N ILE A 108 14.80 1.00 -14.72
CA ILE A 108 13.81 -0.06 -14.41
C ILE A 108 14.43 -1.21 -13.60
N ASN A 109 15.77 -1.37 -13.60
CA ASN A 109 16.45 -2.43 -12.84
C ASN A 109 16.76 -2.04 -11.37
N THR A 110 15.99 -1.11 -10.81
CA THR A 110 16.30 -0.42 -9.56
C THR A 110 15.64 -1.03 -8.33
N THR A 111 16.09 -0.53 -7.17
CA THR A 111 15.48 -0.65 -5.85
C THR A 111 13.94 -0.58 -5.89
N PHE A 112 13.35 0.25 -6.77
CA PHE A 112 11.90 0.39 -6.91
C PHE A 112 11.19 -0.93 -7.28
N LEU A 113 11.63 -1.62 -8.36
CA LEU A 113 10.97 -2.87 -8.76
C LEU A 113 11.09 -3.94 -7.68
N LYS A 114 12.22 -4.00 -6.97
CA LYS A 114 12.44 -4.93 -5.88
C LYS A 114 11.51 -4.64 -4.70
N GLU A 115 11.33 -3.37 -4.34
CA GLU A 115 10.40 -2.95 -3.29
C GLU A 115 8.95 -3.24 -3.71
N LEU A 116 8.57 -2.95 -4.96
CA LEU A 116 7.26 -3.30 -5.50
C LEU A 116 7.00 -4.81 -5.47
N GLN A 117 7.99 -5.64 -5.80
CA GLN A 117 7.88 -7.09 -5.69
C GLN A 117 7.67 -7.55 -4.24
N ASN A 118 8.37 -6.95 -3.28
CA ASN A 118 8.19 -7.23 -1.85
C ASN A 118 6.79 -6.82 -1.38
N ILE A 119 6.29 -5.66 -1.81
CA ILE A 119 4.91 -5.21 -1.54
C ILE A 119 3.90 -6.21 -2.11
N VAL A 120 4.05 -6.63 -3.37
CA VAL A 120 3.16 -7.63 -3.99
C VAL A 120 3.13 -8.93 -3.19
N LYS A 121 4.29 -9.40 -2.71
CA LYS A 121 4.41 -10.61 -1.88
C LYS A 121 3.86 -10.43 -0.46
N SER A 122 3.95 -9.23 0.13
CA SER A 122 3.56 -8.97 1.52
C SER A 122 2.07 -8.68 1.70
N GLN A 123 1.35 -8.24 0.66
CA GLN A 123 -0.05 -7.84 0.78
C GLN A 123 -1.17 -8.90 0.61
N PRO A 124 -0.95 -10.19 0.27
CA PRO A 124 -2.09 -11.06 0.01
C PRO A 124 -2.86 -11.47 1.29
N ASN A 125 -4.19 -11.33 1.21
CA ASN A 125 -5.22 -12.15 1.86
C ASN A 125 -5.28 -12.23 3.40
N SER A 126 -4.66 -11.32 4.14
CA SER A 126 -4.86 -11.21 5.59
C SER A 126 -4.88 -9.76 6.09
N HIS A 127 -5.76 -9.48 7.05
CA HIS A 127 -5.74 -8.25 7.85
C HIS A 127 -4.77 -8.36 9.04
N VAL A 128 -4.35 -9.58 9.38
CA VAL A 128 -3.46 -9.89 10.52
C VAL A 128 -1.99 -9.81 10.13
N ARG A 129 -1.67 -9.07 9.06
CA ARG A 129 -0.30 -8.99 8.54
C ARG A 129 0.53 -7.91 9.23
N HIS A 130 -0.10 -6.94 9.88
CA HIS A 130 0.58 -5.79 10.48
C HIS A 130 1.59 -5.09 9.54
N ILE A 131 1.25 -5.01 8.24
CA ILE A 131 2.03 -4.34 7.20
C ILE A 131 1.22 -3.18 6.64
N ILE A 132 1.87 -2.05 6.38
CA ILE A 132 1.25 -0.87 5.78
C ILE A 132 0.56 -1.24 4.46
N GLN A 133 -0.60 -0.65 4.20
CA GLN A 133 -1.28 -0.87 2.93
C GLN A 133 -0.68 0.05 1.86
N CYS A 134 -0.11 -0.55 0.82
CA CYS A 134 0.13 0.08 -0.47
C CYS A 134 -1.10 -0.10 -1.37
N TYR A 135 -1.61 1.01 -1.88
CA TYR A 135 -2.74 1.05 -2.81
C TYR A 135 -2.29 0.92 -4.27
N GLY A 136 -1.05 1.26 -4.58
CA GLY A 136 -0.61 1.32 -5.96
C GLY A 136 0.67 2.10 -6.17
N VAL A 137 0.92 2.32 -7.46
CA VAL A 137 2.08 3.04 -7.98
C VAL A 137 1.59 4.24 -8.79
N SER A 138 2.33 5.33 -8.70
CA SER A 138 2.19 6.49 -9.59
C SER A 138 3.57 6.92 -10.10
N LYS A 139 3.61 8.00 -10.87
CA LYS A 139 4.84 8.57 -11.41
C LYS A 139 4.79 10.09 -11.33
N PHE A 140 5.83 10.69 -10.78
CA PHE A 140 5.92 12.13 -10.61
C PHE A 140 6.17 12.78 -11.97
N PRO A 141 5.30 13.69 -12.46
CA PRO A 141 5.38 14.18 -13.85
C PRO A 141 6.67 14.93 -14.17
N LYS A 142 7.25 15.63 -13.18
CA LYS A 142 8.41 16.50 -13.39
C LYS A 142 9.71 15.72 -13.51
N THR A 143 9.92 14.73 -12.65
CA THR A 143 11.18 13.99 -12.54
C THR A 143 11.11 12.58 -13.11
N ASN A 144 9.91 12.11 -13.47
CA ASN A 144 9.64 10.73 -13.83
C ASN A 144 9.94 9.70 -12.72
N ASP A 145 10.17 10.15 -11.48
CA ASP A 145 10.35 9.26 -10.34
C ASP A 145 9.07 8.48 -10.04
N TYR A 146 9.21 7.21 -9.70
CA TYR A 146 8.10 6.38 -9.26
C TYR A 146 7.70 6.69 -7.82
N ILE A 147 6.41 6.49 -7.57
CA ILE A 147 5.77 6.83 -6.31
C ILE A 147 5.05 5.59 -5.79
N PHE A 148 5.29 5.22 -4.53
CA PHE A 148 4.41 4.32 -3.79
C PHE A 148 3.29 5.12 -3.12
N VAL A 149 2.05 4.69 -3.34
CA VAL A 149 0.86 5.30 -2.76
C VAL A 149 0.41 4.44 -1.59
N ILE A 150 0.65 4.88 -0.36
CA ILE A 150 0.44 4.09 0.85
C ILE A 150 -0.56 4.74 1.81
N SER A 151 -1.08 3.95 2.76
CA SER A 151 -1.95 4.43 3.83
C SER A 151 -1.31 5.55 4.64
N TYR A 152 -2.07 6.62 4.87
CA TYR A 152 -1.67 7.64 5.82
C TYR A 152 -1.90 7.18 7.26
N MET A 153 -0.84 7.25 8.07
CA MET A 153 -0.82 6.87 9.48
C MET A 153 -0.72 8.13 10.32
N SER A 154 -1.83 8.51 10.98
CA SER A 154 -1.98 9.84 11.56
C SER A 154 -1.06 10.13 12.74
N ASN A 155 -0.54 9.09 13.40
CA ASN A 155 0.33 9.21 14.56
C ASN A 155 1.82 9.11 14.19
N GLY A 156 2.15 9.11 12.89
CA GLY A 156 3.53 9.07 12.42
C GLY A 156 4.21 7.72 12.67
N SER A 157 5.53 7.75 12.80
CA SER A 157 6.33 6.58 13.17
C SER A 157 6.17 6.21 14.65
N LEU A 158 6.60 5.01 15.02
CA LEU A 158 6.65 4.59 16.41
C LEU A 158 7.58 5.52 17.20
N ASN A 159 8.68 5.97 16.62
CA ASN A 159 9.56 6.95 17.24
C ASN A 159 8.82 8.27 17.55
N ASP A 160 8.09 8.82 16.56
CA ASP A 160 7.29 10.04 16.74
C ASP A 160 6.23 9.86 17.84
N TYR A 161 5.57 8.70 17.83
CA TYR A 161 4.53 8.38 18.77
C TYR A 161 5.07 8.24 20.20
N LEU A 162 6.16 7.48 20.38
CA LEU A 162 6.78 7.27 21.69
C LEU A 162 7.34 8.59 22.25
N SER A 163 7.97 9.41 21.42
CA SER A 163 8.53 10.70 21.84
C SER A 163 7.49 11.62 22.51
N ASN A 164 6.23 11.54 22.07
CA ASN A 164 5.15 12.38 22.59
C ASN A 164 4.27 11.70 23.65
N THR A 165 4.18 10.37 23.66
CA THR A 165 3.14 9.64 24.43
C THR A 165 3.68 8.57 25.37
N PHE A 166 5.00 8.36 25.47
CA PHE A 166 5.58 7.24 26.21
C PHE A 166 5.10 7.12 27.67
N LYS A 167 4.89 8.25 28.36
CA LYS A 167 4.42 8.29 29.75
C LYS A 167 2.99 7.79 29.91
N ASP A 168 2.18 7.93 28.88
CA ASP A 168 0.76 7.57 28.88
C ASP A 168 0.53 6.12 28.41
N LEU A 169 1.59 5.45 27.91
CA LEU A 169 1.51 4.07 27.46
C LEU A 169 1.46 3.09 28.62
N THR A 170 0.32 2.41 28.75
CA THR A 170 0.17 1.28 29.67
C THR A 170 1.04 0.10 29.24
N TRP A 171 1.39 -0.77 30.19
CA TRP A 171 2.07 -2.03 29.88
C TRP A 171 1.30 -2.92 28.92
N GLU A 172 -0.03 -2.86 28.97
CA GLU A 172 -0.89 -3.59 28.04
C GLU A 172 -0.72 -3.09 26.60
N MET A 173 -0.74 -1.77 26.38
CA MET A 173 -0.49 -1.19 25.06
C MET A 173 0.90 -1.57 24.53
N LYS A 174 1.92 -1.48 25.38
CA LYS A 174 3.31 -1.89 25.02
C LYS A 174 3.36 -3.37 24.60
N ARG A 175 2.69 -4.25 25.34
CA ARG A 175 2.58 -5.68 25.02
C ARG A 175 1.88 -5.91 23.68
N HIS A 176 0.78 -5.20 23.40
CA HIS A 176 0.09 -5.28 22.11
C HIS A 176 0.97 -4.81 20.97
N PHE A 177 1.69 -3.69 21.13
CA PHE A 177 2.58 -3.19 20.09
C PHE A 177 3.67 -4.21 19.74
N LEU A 178 4.32 -4.79 20.77
CA LEU A 178 5.34 -5.83 20.58
C LEU A 178 4.78 -7.07 19.86
N ARG A 179 3.60 -7.55 20.27
CA ARG A 179 2.93 -8.70 19.63
C ARG A 179 2.65 -8.42 18.15
N ASP A 180 2.16 -7.23 17.84
CA ASP A 180 1.74 -6.85 16.50
C ASP A 180 2.95 -6.65 15.57
N ILE A 181 4.00 -6.00 16.05
CA ILE A 181 5.29 -5.90 15.34
C ILE A 181 5.86 -7.30 15.08
N ALA A 182 5.91 -8.17 16.10
CA ALA A 182 6.42 -9.53 15.94
C ALA A 182 5.58 -10.35 14.94
N THR A 183 4.26 -10.13 14.92
CA THR A 183 3.36 -10.76 13.96
C THR A 183 3.63 -10.27 12.53
N GLY A 184 3.89 -8.97 12.36
CA GLY A 184 4.31 -8.40 11.08
C GLY A 184 5.65 -8.95 10.58
N ILE A 185 6.64 -9.07 11.46
CA ILE A 185 7.94 -9.69 11.15
C ILE A 185 7.76 -11.15 10.73
N LYS A 186 6.98 -11.91 11.50
CA LYS A 186 6.65 -13.30 11.15
C LYS A 186 5.97 -13.41 9.79
N TRP A 187 5.09 -12.46 9.46
CA TRP A 187 4.39 -12.41 8.19
C TRP A 187 5.34 -12.21 7.01
N ILE A 188 6.25 -11.23 7.09
CA ILE A 188 7.19 -10.95 5.98
C ILE A 188 8.17 -12.11 5.77
N HIS A 189 8.64 -12.74 6.87
CA HIS A 189 9.53 -13.90 6.79
C HIS A 189 8.82 -15.10 6.17
N LYS A 190 7.55 -15.35 6.50
CA LYS A 190 6.74 -16.41 5.86
C LYS A 190 6.59 -16.21 4.35
N ASN A 191 6.65 -14.96 3.89
CA ASN A 191 6.61 -14.61 2.46
C ASN A 191 8.01 -14.46 1.83
N ASN A 192 9.06 -14.96 2.49
CA ASN A 192 10.46 -14.93 2.04
C ASN A 192 10.98 -13.50 1.79
N ILE A 193 10.52 -12.54 2.60
CA ILE A 193 10.99 -11.15 2.58
C ILE A 193 11.88 -10.93 3.79
N VAL A 194 13.10 -10.45 3.56
CA VAL A 194 14.00 -9.95 4.60
C VAL A 194 13.98 -8.43 4.51
N HIS A 195 13.41 -7.74 5.49
CA HIS A 195 13.24 -6.28 5.46
C HIS A 195 14.57 -5.52 5.54
N ARG A 196 15.53 -6.00 6.34
CA ARG A 196 16.91 -5.44 6.51
C ARG A 196 17.01 -4.05 7.13
N ASP A 197 15.89 -3.40 7.43
CA ASP A 197 15.87 -2.01 7.93
C ASP A 197 14.73 -1.82 8.94
N ILE A 198 14.53 -2.80 9.82
CA ILE A 198 13.48 -2.71 10.84
C ILE A 198 13.99 -1.84 11.99
N HIS A 199 13.42 -0.65 12.10
CA HIS A 199 13.60 0.26 13.22
C HIS A 199 12.28 1.00 13.51
N ASP A 200 12.21 1.74 14.62
CA ASP A 200 11.04 2.49 15.08
C ASP A 200 10.54 3.58 14.12
N GLY A 201 11.41 4.10 13.25
CA GLY A 201 11.06 4.97 12.12
C GLY A 201 10.26 4.29 11.00
N ASN A 202 10.46 3.00 10.77
CA ASN A 202 9.77 2.21 9.73
C ASN A 202 8.55 1.44 10.27
N ILE A 203 8.16 1.70 11.52
CA ILE A 203 6.94 1.18 12.14
C ILE A 203 5.97 2.35 12.27
N LEU A 204 4.83 2.31 11.59
CA LEU A 204 3.87 3.42 11.54
C LEU A 204 2.65 3.16 12.42
N ILE A 205 2.15 4.21 13.07
CA ILE A 205 1.06 4.14 14.05
C ILE A 205 -0.24 4.76 13.51
N GLY A 206 -1.29 3.95 13.48
CA GLY A 206 -2.61 4.34 13.00
C GLY A 206 -3.43 5.11 14.04
N LYS A 207 -4.59 5.62 13.63
CA LYS A 207 -5.53 6.29 14.53
C LYS A 207 -6.22 5.27 15.44
N LEU A 208 -6.39 5.61 16.73
CA LEU A 208 -7.29 4.91 17.65
C LEU A 208 -8.73 4.95 17.09
N THR A 209 -9.40 3.81 16.98
CA THR A 209 -10.84 3.77 16.65
C THR A 209 -11.63 3.22 17.83
N SER A 210 -12.85 3.72 18.05
CA SER A 210 -13.71 3.29 19.16
C SER A 210 -14.21 1.84 19.07
N ILE A 211 -13.94 1.15 17.95
CA ILE A 211 -14.40 -0.22 17.65
C ILE A 211 -13.25 -1.24 17.85
N SER A 212 -12.01 -0.77 17.93
CA SER A 212 -10.85 -1.59 18.29
C SER A 212 -9.84 -0.74 19.06
N SER A 213 -9.50 -1.15 20.28
CA SER A 213 -8.56 -0.51 21.20
C SER A 213 -7.13 -0.29 20.67
N ASP A 214 -6.84 -0.66 19.42
CA ASP A 214 -5.48 -0.86 19.00
C ASP A 214 -5.08 0.18 17.94
N SER A 215 -4.28 1.17 18.37
CA SER A 215 -3.30 1.82 17.50
C SER A 215 -2.34 0.75 17.00
N ASN A 216 -2.72 -0.01 15.98
CA ASN A 216 -1.92 -1.14 15.53
C ASN A 216 -0.64 -0.63 14.85
N PRO A 217 0.56 -0.96 15.37
CA PRO A 217 1.78 -0.69 14.63
C PRO A 217 1.79 -1.50 13.34
N LEU A 218 2.10 -0.83 12.23
CA LEU A 218 2.24 -1.45 10.92
C LEU A 218 3.67 -1.25 10.41
N ILE A 219 4.27 -2.31 9.91
CA ILE A 219 5.60 -2.28 9.31
C ILE A 219 5.48 -1.74 7.87
N GLU A 220 6.30 -0.74 7.54
CA GLU A 220 6.55 -0.33 6.16
C GLU A 220 7.48 -1.34 5.46
N ILE A 221 7.28 -1.63 4.17
CA ILE A 221 8.08 -2.62 3.41
C ILE A 221 8.96 -1.92 2.40
#